data_AF-I0ZAX7-F1
#
_entry.id   AF-I0ZAX7-F1
#
_cell.length_a   1.000
_cell.length_b   1.000
_cell.length_c   1.000
_cell.angle_alpha   90.00
_cell.angle_beta   90.00
_cell.angle_gamma   90.00
#
_symmetry.space_group_name_H-M   'P 1'
#
loop_
_entity.id
_entity.type
_entity.pdbx_description
1 polymer ?
#
loop_
_entity_poly.entity_id
_entity_poly.type
_entity_poly.pdbx_seq_one_letter_code
_entity_poly.pdbx_strand_id
1 'polypeptide(L)'
;MNIQGCRCVSALVRCHSGADLCHISEQLIAMLAPLTTHRQQKVRLAAIAALTGVLPCGGQAMIPQLMACPEPHSVPIADFYQPSCRVNFFAHLATDSAVSVRQAFLLMLASWLGDAPPKEDCAAHAGSPELPNGHPLTAHRAALFPYVMALLADDSPAVAGDAVACLERLGVRHMQARLEQKAPHSMPDEEEATPSHGCGGLLWRTAADGECAHQGQAGSNAAIAIAPGKLTTPFKARPSAGFRMLVQAHLEELLSGISGDLLGWAPGPRTKAAKLLRLCLLFWESTIADHLQRLLPLLVKAYEDEGAQQHLRACCFLIGFCVPKEDWAFVFSQHVEETSASGKSSACQAVLKALQEGSDSAAAAEENALQPAVNY
;
A
#
# COMPACT_ATOMS: atom_id res chain seq x y z
N MET A 1 16.12 16.92 26.95
CA MET A 1 17.17 17.26 25.98
C MET A 1 16.78 16.87 24.55
N ASN A 2 16.46 15.61 24.27
CA ASN A 2 16.20 15.10 22.92
C ASN A 2 15.06 15.83 22.16
N ILE A 3 13.93 16.12 22.81
CA ILE A 3 12.82 16.86 22.17
C ILE A 3 13.25 18.26 21.72
N GLN A 4 14.02 18.97 22.55
CA GLN A 4 14.48 20.31 22.24
C GLN A 4 15.49 20.28 21.08
N GLY A 5 16.35 19.27 21.02
CA GLY A 5 17.25 19.04 19.89
C GLY A 5 16.49 18.89 18.56
N CYS A 6 15.48 18.01 18.51
CA CYS A 6 14.65 17.85 17.31
C CYS A 6 13.93 19.15 16.91
N ARG A 7 13.44 19.91 17.91
CA ARG A 7 12.81 21.22 17.67
C ARG A 7 13.78 22.26 17.13
N CYS A 8 15.03 22.27 17.61
CA CYS A 8 16.08 23.13 17.08
C CYS A 8 16.38 22.80 15.62
N VAL A 9 16.48 21.52 15.25
CA VAL A 9 16.66 21.12 13.84
C VAL A 9 15.45 21.53 12.99
N SER A 10 14.23 21.33 13.50
CA SER A 10 13.01 21.77 12.80
C SER A 10 12.94 23.30 12.64
N ALA A 11 13.46 24.07 13.60
CA ALA A 11 13.60 25.52 13.47
C ALA A 11 14.70 25.89 12.46
N LEU A 12 15.83 25.19 12.46
CA LEU A 12 16.93 25.38 11.51
C LEU A 12 16.45 25.22 10.07
N VAL A 13 15.70 24.15 9.77
CA VAL A 13 15.11 23.89 8.45
C VAL A 13 14.15 24.99 8.01
N ARG A 14 13.40 25.59 8.94
CA ARG A 14 12.47 26.70 8.63
C ARG A 14 13.20 28.02 8.34
N CYS A 15 14.40 28.21 8.90
CA CYS A 15 15.15 29.46 8.78
C CYS A 15 16.19 29.47 7.66
N HIS A 16 16.49 28.33 7.03
CA HIS A 16 17.55 28.19 6.03
C HIS A 16 17.04 27.45 4.79
N SER A 17 17.59 27.80 3.62
CA SER A 17 17.25 27.09 2.39
C SER A 17 17.80 25.66 2.41
N GLY A 18 17.25 24.78 1.58
CA GLY A 18 17.73 23.40 1.47
C GLY A 18 19.19 23.34 1.00
N ALA A 19 19.60 24.30 0.16
CA ALA A 19 20.98 24.42 -0.31
C ALA A 19 21.96 24.72 0.84
N ASP A 20 21.57 25.56 1.81
CA ASP A 20 22.41 25.88 2.97
C ASP A 20 22.63 24.67 3.88
N LEU A 21 21.65 23.77 3.95
CA LEU A 21 21.67 22.61 4.84
C LEU A 21 22.22 21.34 4.19
N CYS A 22 22.45 21.32 2.88
CA CYS A 22 22.82 20.11 2.16
C CYS A 22 24.07 19.40 2.72
N HIS A 23 25.10 20.17 3.05
CA HIS A 23 26.37 19.63 3.55
C HIS A 23 26.32 19.03 4.95
N ILE A 24 25.29 19.38 5.74
CA ILE A 24 25.11 18.88 7.12
C ILE A 24 23.90 17.95 7.25
N SER A 25 23.05 17.86 6.22
CA SER A 25 21.79 17.13 6.25
C SER A 25 21.97 15.66 6.64
N GLU A 26 22.95 14.94 6.07
CA GLU A 26 23.23 13.54 6.39
C GLU A 26 23.63 13.34 7.85
N GLN A 27 24.47 14.23 8.40
CA GLN A 27 24.90 14.17 9.80
C GLN A 27 23.71 14.42 10.74
N LEU A 28 22.86 15.40 10.40
CA LEU A 28 21.63 15.66 11.16
C LEU A 28 20.68 14.46 11.12
N ILE A 29 20.53 13.81 9.97
CA ILE A 29 19.70 12.60 9.82
C ILE A 29 20.26 11.45 10.65
N ALA A 30 21.58 11.21 10.60
CA ALA A 30 22.23 10.16 11.38
C ALA A 30 22.01 10.34 12.90
N MET A 31 21.96 11.60 13.37
CA MET A 31 21.65 11.93 14.77
C MET A 31 20.16 11.80 15.11
N LEU A 32 19.27 12.09 14.16
CA LEU A 32 17.82 12.05 14.35
C LEU A 32 17.24 10.64 14.23
N ALA A 33 17.77 9.80 13.35
CA ALA A 33 17.22 8.47 13.06
C ALA A 33 17.07 7.59 14.32
N PRO A 34 18.08 7.47 15.21
CA PRO A 34 17.93 6.72 16.46
C PRO A 34 16.83 7.25 17.40
N LEU A 35 16.46 8.53 17.28
CA LEU A 35 15.40 9.12 18.10
C LEU A 35 14.00 8.66 17.68
N THR A 36 13.86 8.11 16.46
CA THR A 36 12.61 7.52 15.97
C THR A 36 12.27 6.19 16.65
N THR A 37 13.21 5.53 17.33
CA THR A 37 12.97 4.30 18.11
C THR A 37 12.96 4.55 19.62
N HIS A 38 12.97 5.82 20.04
CA HIS A 38 13.03 6.18 21.45
C HIS A 38 11.77 5.72 22.24
N ARG A 39 11.94 5.30 23.49
CA ARG A 39 10.85 4.79 24.35
C ARG A 39 9.69 5.77 24.51
N GLN A 40 9.97 7.07 24.60
CA GLN A 40 8.95 8.11 24.72
C GLN A 40 8.42 8.55 23.34
N GLN A 41 7.12 8.36 23.13
CA GLN A 41 6.39 8.76 21.92
C GLN A 41 6.61 10.22 21.53
N LYS A 42 6.65 11.15 22.50
CA LYS A 42 6.88 12.59 22.24
C LYS A 42 8.25 12.86 21.59
N VAL A 43 9.26 12.04 21.87
CA VAL A 43 10.58 12.14 21.25
C VAL A 43 10.52 11.64 19.81
N ARG A 44 9.85 10.49 19.57
CA ARG A 44 9.67 9.94 18.23
C ARG A 44 8.92 10.92 17.31
N LEU A 45 7.83 11.51 17.80
CA LEU A 45 7.08 12.54 17.05
C LEU A 45 7.94 13.76 16.71
N ALA A 46 8.76 14.24 17.67
CA ALA A 46 9.65 15.36 17.41
C ALA A 46 10.75 15.00 16.39
N ALA A 47 11.27 13.77 16.44
CA ALA A 47 12.25 13.27 15.47
C ALA A 47 11.65 13.15 14.07
N ILE A 48 10.43 12.64 13.93
CA ILE A 48 9.69 12.57 12.65
C ILE A 48 9.52 13.98 12.06
N ALA A 49 9.06 14.94 12.86
CA ALA A 49 8.91 16.33 12.40
C ALA A 49 10.23 16.93 11.90
N ALA A 50 11.33 16.68 12.61
CA ALA A 50 12.66 17.14 12.19
C ALA A 50 13.15 16.44 10.91
N LEU A 51 12.99 15.10 10.82
CA LEU A 51 13.35 14.31 9.65
C LEU A 51 12.57 14.75 8.41
N THR A 52 11.27 15.02 8.56
CA THR A 52 10.38 15.49 7.49
C THR A 52 10.98 16.67 6.75
N GLY A 53 11.54 17.63 7.51
CA GLY A 53 12.14 18.83 6.94
C GLY A 53 13.56 18.66 6.43
N VAL A 54 14.42 17.92 7.14
CA VAL A 54 15.86 17.87 6.83
C VAL A 54 16.22 16.90 5.70
N LEU A 55 15.45 15.81 5.52
CA LEU A 55 15.75 14.80 4.48
C LEU A 55 15.69 15.39 3.06
N PRO A 56 14.68 16.21 2.70
CA PRO A 56 14.64 16.93 1.42
C PRO A 56 15.76 17.93 1.19
N CYS A 57 16.49 18.35 2.23
CA CYS A 57 17.57 19.32 2.13
C CYS A 57 18.88 18.74 1.57
N GLY A 58 18.88 17.56 0.92
CA GLY A 58 20.09 16.93 0.37
C GLY A 58 20.51 15.63 1.03
N GLY A 59 19.79 15.17 2.05
CA GLY A 59 20.12 13.94 2.79
C GLY A 59 19.59 12.64 2.17
N GLN A 60 19.21 12.66 0.88
CA GLN A 60 18.49 11.57 0.23
C GLN A 60 19.32 10.27 0.17
N ALA A 61 20.65 10.39 0.15
CA ALA A 61 21.58 9.25 0.23
C ALA A 61 21.43 8.42 1.53
N MET A 62 20.79 8.97 2.57
CA MET A 62 20.50 8.26 3.82
C MET A 62 19.28 7.36 3.74
N ILE A 63 18.43 7.45 2.71
CA ILE A 63 17.19 6.66 2.60
C ILE A 63 17.45 5.15 2.68
N PRO A 64 18.43 4.56 1.96
CA PRO A 64 18.75 3.14 2.11
C PRO A 64 19.14 2.76 3.54
N GLN A 65 19.88 3.63 4.24
CA GLN A 65 20.25 3.41 5.64
C GLN A 65 19.03 3.46 6.57
N LEU A 66 18.13 4.42 6.35
CA LEU A 66 16.88 4.55 7.13
C LEU A 66 15.97 3.32 6.98
N MET A 67 16.01 2.69 5.82
CA MET A 67 15.24 1.50 5.46
C MET A 67 15.98 0.18 5.76
N ALA A 68 17.22 0.24 6.27
CA ALA A 68 18.12 -0.92 6.39
C ALA A 68 18.27 -1.74 5.09
N CYS A 69 18.11 -1.10 3.94
CA CYS A 69 17.92 -1.73 2.64
C CYS A 69 19.24 -1.83 1.85
N PRO A 70 19.69 -3.03 1.43
CA PRO A 70 20.96 -3.20 0.70
C PRO A 70 20.89 -2.81 -0.79
N GLU A 71 19.73 -2.91 -1.43
CA GLU A 71 19.57 -2.69 -2.88
C GLU A 71 18.51 -1.63 -3.19
N PRO A 72 18.74 -0.76 -4.19
CA PRO A 72 17.71 0.19 -4.62
C PRO A 72 16.46 -0.58 -5.07
N HIS A 73 15.30 -0.20 -4.54
CA HIS A 73 13.95 -0.73 -4.88
C HIS A 73 13.52 -2.06 -4.23
N SER A 74 14.28 -2.63 -3.28
CA SER A 74 13.86 -3.82 -2.54
C SER A 74 13.60 -3.51 -1.07
N VAL A 75 12.34 -3.32 -0.67
CA VAL A 75 12.02 -3.11 0.74
C VAL A 75 11.88 -4.48 1.44
N PRO A 76 12.70 -4.81 2.44
CA PRO A 76 12.57 -6.06 3.18
C PRO A 76 11.31 -5.99 4.05
N ILE A 77 10.20 -6.52 3.52
CA ILE A 77 8.91 -6.45 4.21
C ILE A 77 8.97 -7.18 5.57
N ALA A 78 9.83 -8.21 5.69
CA ALA A 78 10.02 -8.96 6.92
C ALA A 78 10.43 -8.07 8.10
N ASP A 79 11.19 -7.00 7.84
CA ASP A 79 11.64 -6.06 8.87
C ASP A 79 10.48 -5.25 9.48
N PHE A 80 9.34 -5.12 8.80
CA PHE A 80 8.12 -4.52 9.39
C PHE A 80 7.54 -5.37 10.52
N TYR A 81 7.84 -6.66 10.50
CA TYR A 81 7.09 -7.65 11.25
C TYR A 81 7.97 -8.45 12.20
N GLN A 82 9.29 -8.44 12.01
CA GLN A 82 10.27 -9.15 12.84
C GLN A 82 11.37 -8.20 13.37
N PRO A 83 12.04 -8.56 14.48
CA PRO A 83 13.26 -7.90 14.91
C PRO A 83 14.42 -8.19 13.94
N SER A 84 15.09 -7.16 13.44
CA SER A 84 16.23 -7.24 12.54
C SER A 84 17.56 -6.84 13.23
N CYS A 85 18.70 -7.39 12.79
CA CYS A 85 20.03 -7.02 13.32
C CYS A 85 20.47 -5.61 12.88
N ARG A 86 19.93 -5.11 11.76
CA ARG A 86 20.06 -3.72 11.30
C ARG A 86 18.75 -3.00 11.55
N VAL A 87 18.79 -1.85 12.21
CA VAL A 87 17.57 -1.12 12.58
C VAL A 87 16.93 -0.52 11.33
N ASN A 88 15.80 -1.08 10.90
CA ASN A 88 14.95 -0.48 9.88
C ASN A 88 14.03 0.56 10.55
N PHE A 89 14.46 1.82 10.53
CA PHE A 89 13.76 2.91 11.22
C PHE A 89 12.36 3.12 10.65
N PHE A 90 12.19 3.01 9.34
CA PHE A 90 10.88 3.19 8.70
C PHE A 90 9.91 2.05 9.00
N ALA A 91 10.40 0.80 9.04
CA ALA A 91 9.59 -0.34 9.46
C ALA A 91 9.12 -0.20 10.93
N HIS A 92 10.00 0.27 11.82
CA HIS A 92 9.63 0.58 13.21
C HIS A 92 8.56 1.67 13.31
N LEU A 93 8.65 2.72 12.48
CA LEU A 93 7.64 3.77 12.45
C LEU A 93 6.31 3.30 11.87
N ALA A 94 6.35 2.47 10.82
CA ALA A 94 5.15 1.90 10.20
C ALA A 94 4.39 0.95 11.14
N THR A 95 5.07 0.34 12.11
CA THR A 95 4.47 -0.59 13.08
C THR A 95 4.53 -0.09 14.52
N ASP A 96 4.74 1.22 14.71
CA ASP A 96 4.85 1.82 16.03
C ASP A 96 3.60 1.56 16.87
N SER A 97 3.79 1.21 18.14
CA SER A 97 2.69 1.02 19.11
C SER A 97 1.68 2.18 19.18
N ALA A 98 2.14 3.43 18.96
CA ALA A 98 1.31 4.61 19.06
C ALA A 98 0.72 5.00 17.70
N VAL A 99 -0.61 5.05 17.62
CA VAL A 99 -1.35 5.47 16.42
C VAL A 99 -0.87 6.82 15.90
N SER A 100 -0.66 7.80 16.79
CA SER A 100 -0.23 9.14 16.37
C SER A 100 1.18 9.17 15.73
N VAL A 101 2.04 8.19 16.07
CA VAL A 101 3.38 8.08 15.46
C VAL A 101 3.24 7.56 14.03
N ARG A 102 2.38 6.57 13.82
CA ARG A 102 2.08 6.04 12.48
C ARG A 102 1.42 7.09 11.58
N GLN A 103 0.51 7.90 12.13
CA GLN A 103 -0.07 9.04 11.41
C GLN A 103 0.98 10.12 11.07
N ALA A 104 1.86 10.47 12.01
CA ALA A 104 2.95 11.42 11.74
C ALA A 104 3.93 10.87 10.68
N PHE A 105 4.20 9.57 10.71
CA PHE A 105 5.02 8.91 9.70
C PHE A 105 4.35 8.94 8.32
N LEU A 106 3.04 8.68 8.24
CA LEU A 106 2.28 8.82 6.99
C LEU A 106 2.38 10.24 6.43
N LEU A 107 2.21 11.27 7.27
CA LEU A 107 2.30 12.68 6.85
C LEU A 107 3.70 13.04 6.36
N MET A 108 4.75 12.50 7.00
CA MET A 108 6.13 12.65 6.55
C MET A 108 6.33 12.05 5.15
N LEU A 109 5.87 10.81 4.94
CA LEU A 109 5.92 10.15 3.64
C LEU A 109 5.13 10.92 2.58
N ALA A 110 3.92 11.37 2.92
CA ALA A 110 3.07 12.17 2.03
C ALA A 110 3.80 13.43 1.57
N SER A 111 4.38 14.19 2.50
CA SER A 111 5.16 15.39 2.20
C SER A 111 6.32 15.09 1.26
N TRP A 112 7.06 14.00 1.48
CA TRP A 112 8.19 13.61 0.64
C TRP A 112 7.77 13.13 -0.75
N LEU A 113 6.63 12.43 -0.84
CA LEU A 113 6.09 11.95 -2.11
C LEU A 113 5.44 13.07 -2.95
N GLY A 114 5.41 14.28 -2.40
CA GLY A 114 4.92 15.48 -3.06
C GLY A 114 3.45 15.74 -2.79
N ASP A 115 2.87 15.25 -1.70
CA ASP A 115 1.56 15.65 -1.17
C ASP A 115 1.74 16.70 -0.05
N ALA A 116 1.98 17.94 -0.46
CA ALA A 116 1.98 19.07 0.46
C ALA A 116 0.57 19.63 0.66
N PRO A 117 0.15 19.99 1.88
CA PRO A 117 -1.19 20.50 2.12
C PRO A 117 -1.47 21.75 1.27
N PRO A 118 -2.73 21.94 0.81
CA PRO A 118 -3.12 23.16 0.11
C PRO A 118 -2.88 24.38 1.01
N LYS A 119 -2.45 25.50 0.42
CA LYS A 119 -2.03 26.73 1.13
C LYS A 119 -3.11 27.32 2.07
N GLU A 120 -4.38 26.96 1.87
CA GLU A 120 -5.54 27.57 2.53
C GLU A 120 -5.83 27.02 3.94
N ASP A 121 -5.50 25.75 4.21
CA ASP A 121 -5.68 25.14 5.54
C ASP A 121 -4.61 25.57 6.56
N CYS A 122 -3.59 26.29 6.10
CA CYS A 122 -2.49 26.80 6.91
C CYS A 122 -2.88 27.96 7.84
N ALA A 123 -4.10 28.51 7.72
CA ALA A 123 -4.54 29.68 8.50
C ALA A 123 -4.94 29.35 9.96
N ALA A 124 -5.29 28.09 10.28
CA ALA A 124 -5.77 27.72 11.62
C ALA A 124 -4.65 27.32 12.61
N HIS A 125 -3.41 27.16 12.14
CA HIS A 125 -2.25 26.86 12.97
C HIS A 125 -1.26 28.03 12.85
N ALA A 126 -1.43 29.03 13.72
CA ALA A 126 -0.48 30.12 13.89
C ALA A 126 0.88 29.57 14.34
N GLY A 127 1.71 29.18 13.36
CA GLY A 127 3.05 28.63 13.58
C GLY A 127 3.37 27.39 12.76
N SER A 128 3.64 27.60 11.45
CA SER A 128 4.46 26.78 10.53
C SER A 128 3.80 25.69 9.67
N PRO A 129 4.41 25.36 8.50
CA PRO A 129 5.25 26.20 7.62
C PRO A 129 4.83 26.08 6.13
N GLU A 130 5.32 27.01 5.32
CA GLU A 130 5.56 26.76 3.89
C GLU A 130 6.31 25.42 3.72
N LEU A 131 6.18 24.74 2.57
CA LEU A 131 6.90 23.46 2.34
C LEU A 131 8.32 23.58 2.91
N PRO A 132 8.78 22.63 3.75
CA PRO A 132 10.13 22.69 4.27
C PRO A 132 11.09 22.79 3.09
N ASN A 133 12.03 23.73 3.20
CA ASN A 133 13.01 24.04 2.18
C ASN A 133 13.65 22.76 1.61
N GLY A 134 13.26 22.34 0.41
CA GLY A 134 13.74 21.09 -0.21
C GLY A 134 12.79 20.58 -1.29
N HIS A 135 13.34 19.79 -2.22
CA HIS A 135 12.55 19.21 -3.30
C HIS A 135 11.85 17.91 -2.86
N PRO A 136 10.64 17.61 -3.36
CA PRO A 136 10.02 16.31 -3.18
C PRO A 136 10.97 15.16 -3.53
N LEU A 137 10.90 14.06 -2.79
CA LEU A 137 11.72 12.87 -2.97
C LEU A 137 11.10 11.90 -3.98
N THR A 138 10.55 12.43 -5.08
CA THR A 138 9.80 11.65 -6.07
C THR A 138 10.67 10.58 -6.75
N ALA A 139 11.97 10.80 -6.89
CA ALA A 139 12.92 9.78 -7.37
C ALA A 139 12.99 8.53 -6.47
N HIS A 140 12.68 8.68 -5.18
CA HIS A 140 12.67 7.59 -4.20
C HIS A 140 11.26 7.02 -3.98
N ARG A 141 10.29 7.38 -4.82
CA ARG A 141 8.89 6.96 -4.66
C ARG A 141 8.75 5.45 -4.60
N ALA A 142 9.39 4.71 -5.49
CA ALA A 142 9.37 3.24 -5.50
C ALA A 142 9.83 2.62 -4.16
N ALA A 143 10.81 3.24 -3.49
CA ALA A 143 11.32 2.77 -2.20
C ALA A 143 10.40 3.15 -1.02
N LEU A 144 9.75 4.31 -1.09
CA LEU A 144 8.90 4.84 -0.02
C LEU A 144 7.45 4.33 -0.09
N PHE A 145 6.96 3.99 -1.28
CA PHE A 145 5.58 3.59 -1.52
C PHE A 145 5.12 2.37 -0.72
N PRO A 146 5.95 1.32 -0.52
CA PRO A 146 5.59 0.16 0.30
C PRO A 146 5.20 0.53 1.74
N TYR A 147 5.79 1.60 2.31
CA TYR A 147 5.42 2.07 3.64
C TYR A 147 4.04 2.73 3.68
N VAL A 148 3.64 3.44 2.62
CA VAL A 148 2.28 3.99 2.50
C VAL A 148 1.27 2.85 2.38
N MET A 149 1.58 1.82 1.59
CA MET A 149 0.74 0.63 1.46
C MET A 149 0.65 -0.19 2.75
N ALA A 150 1.73 -0.27 3.53
CA ALA A 150 1.70 -0.89 4.86
C ALA A 150 0.77 -0.13 5.82
N LEU A 151 0.78 1.21 5.79
CA LEU A 151 -0.11 2.06 6.60
C LEU A 151 -1.57 2.04 6.11
N LEU A 152 -1.80 1.78 4.81
CA LEU A 152 -3.13 1.50 4.29
C LEU A 152 -3.66 0.16 4.83
N ALA A 153 -2.76 -0.82 5.04
CA ALA A 153 -3.05 -2.12 5.62
C ALA A 153 -3.06 -2.13 7.16
N ASP A 154 -3.01 -0.98 7.82
CA ASP A 154 -2.94 -0.84 9.27
C ASP A 154 -4.19 -1.42 9.98
N ASP A 155 -4.04 -1.81 11.24
CA ASP A 155 -5.16 -2.32 12.05
C ASP A 155 -6.00 -1.19 12.64
N SER A 156 -5.45 0.03 12.74
CA SER A 156 -6.19 1.22 13.15
C SER A 156 -6.98 1.79 11.97
N PRO A 157 -8.32 1.87 12.05
CA PRO A 157 -9.13 2.45 10.99
C PRO A 157 -8.83 3.94 10.75
N ALA A 158 -8.31 4.64 11.77
CA ALA A 158 -7.89 6.03 11.63
C ALA A 158 -6.65 6.14 10.72
N VAL A 159 -5.62 5.33 10.95
CA VAL A 159 -4.40 5.33 10.12
C VAL A 159 -4.71 4.90 8.69
N ALA A 160 -5.49 3.83 8.54
CA ALA A 160 -5.90 3.34 7.24
C ALA A 160 -6.75 4.38 6.48
N GLY A 161 -7.66 5.08 7.16
CA GLY A 161 -8.45 6.17 6.59
C GLY A 161 -7.60 7.37 6.15
N ASP A 162 -6.63 7.77 6.96
CA ASP A 162 -5.67 8.83 6.61
C ASP A 162 -4.82 8.41 5.39
N ALA A 163 -4.43 7.13 5.30
CA ALA A 163 -3.68 6.59 4.17
C ALA A 163 -4.50 6.59 2.87
N VAL A 164 -5.81 6.29 2.94
CA VAL A 164 -6.71 6.45 1.79
C VAL A 164 -6.73 7.91 1.32
N ALA A 165 -6.95 8.85 2.24
CA ALA A 165 -7.00 10.28 1.89
C ALA A 165 -5.66 10.77 1.32
N CYS A 166 -4.54 10.28 1.84
CA CYS A 166 -3.19 10.55 1.31
C CYS A 166 -3.03 10.04 -0.13
N LEU A 167 -3.35 8.77 -0.38
CA LEU A 167 -3.22 8.17 -1.70
C LEU A 167 -4.18 8.79 -2.73
N GLU A 168 -5.37 9.25 -2.32
CA GLU A 168 -6.27 10.01 -3.20
C GLU A 168 -5.61 11.32 -3.68
N ARG A 169 -5.00 12.09 -2.76
CA ARG A 169 -4.28 13.31 -3.13
C ARG A 169 -3.04 13.05 -3.97
N LEU A 170 -2.26 12.02 -3.63
CA LEU A 170 -1.11 11.60 -4.44
C LEU A 170 -1.53 11.13 -5.84
N GLY A 171 -2.67 10.45 -5.95
CA GLY A 171 -3.25 9.98 -7.20
C GLY A 171 -3.63 11.11 -8.15
N VAL A 172 -4.25 12.17 -7.62
CA VAL A 172 -4.55 13.39 -8.41
C VAL A 172 -3.28 13.99 -9.00
N ARG A 173 -2.22 14.12 -8.20
CA ARG A 173 -0.93 14.66 -8.67
C ARG A 173 -0.24 13.75 -9.68
N HIS A 174 -0.31 12.43 -9.46
CA HIS A 174 0.26 11.46 -10.39
C HIS A 174 -0.40 11.57 -11.78
N MET A 175 -1.72 11.72 -11.81
CA MET A 175 -2.46 11.94 -13.05
C MET A 175 -2.11 13.28 -13.70
N GLN A 176 -2.04 14.38 -12.94
CA GLN A 176 -1.62 15.69 -13.45
C GLN A 176 -0.22 15.64 -14.09
N ALA A 177 0.76 15.07 -13.40
CA ALA A 177 2.12 14.94 -13.93
C ALA A 177 2.18 14.10 -15.22
N ARG A 178 1.35 13.06 -15.33
CA ARG A 178 1.25 12.23 -16.53
C ARG A 178 0.62 12.99 -17.70
N LEU A 179 -0.37 13.85 -17.44
CA LEU A 179 -0.98 14.72 -18.44
C LEU A 179 0.00 15.79 -18.93
N GLU A 180 0.77 16.40 -18.03
CA GLU A 180 1.80 17.40 -18.37
C GLU A 180 2.94 16.83 -19.23
N GLN A 181 3.24 15.53 -19.07
CA GLN A 181 4.26 14.83 -19.86
C GLN A 181 3.77 14.35 -21.24
N LYS A 182 2.46 14.17 -21.42
CA LYS A 182 1.87 13.86 -22.74
C LYS A 182 1.78 15.16 -23.56
N ALA A 183 2.41 15.18 -24.74
CA ALA A 183 2.36 16.30 -25.69
C ALA A 183 0.92 16.72 -26.02
N PRO A 184 0.65 17.99 -26.41
CA PRO A 184 -0.70 18.56 -26.61
C PRO A 184 -1.57 17.94 -27.73
N HIS A 185 -1.22 16.77 -28.28
CA HIS A 185 -1.91 16.14 -29.42
C HIS A 185 -2.44 14.72 -29.16
N SER A 186 -2.51 14.29 -27.90
CA SER A 186 -3.25 13.09 -27.54
C SER A 186 -4.08 13.38 -26.30
N MET A 187 -5.34 13.74 -26.53
CA MET A 187 -6.37 13.60 -25.49
C MET A 187 -6.27 12.17 -24.95
N PRO A 188 -6.30 11.94 -23.64
CA PRO A 188 -6.49 10.59 -23.12
C PRO A 188 -7.83 10.10 -23.67
N ASP A 189 -7.84 8.93 -24.31
CA ASP A 189 -9.10 8.26 -24.61
C ASP A 189 -9.90 8.14 -23.32
N GLU A 190 -11.18 8.54 -23.37
CA GLU A 190 -12.11 8.49 -22.23
C GLU A 190 -12.22 7.07 -21.62
N GLU A 191 -11.68 6.04 -22.28
CA GLU A 191 -11.52 4.68 -21.77
C GLU A 191 -10.66 4.57 -20.49
N GLU A 192 -9.62 5.41 -20.30
CA GLU A 192 -8.81 5.41 -19.08
C GLU A 192 -9.59 5.99 -17.87
N ALA A 193 -10.71 6.68 -18.15
CA ALA A 193 -11.55 7.38 -17.15
C ALA A 193 -12.75 6.58 -16.64
N THR A 194 -13.21 5.52 -17.30
CA THR A 194 -13.98 4.38 -16.73
C THR A 194 -14.52 3.49 -17.87
N PRO A 195 -14.65 2.17 -17.62
CA PRO A 195 -16.01 1.72 -17.53
C PRO A 195 -16.27 1.14 -16.14
N SER A 196 -17.37 1.59 -15.57
CA SER A 196 -18.05 0.92 -14.47
C SER A 196 -18.51 -0.51 -14.83
N HIS A 197 -18.17 -0.98 -16.03
CA HIS A 197 -18.45 -2.30 -16.61
C HIS A 197 -17.22 -3.23 -16.74
N GLY A 198 -15.99 -2.77 -16.45
CA GLY A 198 -14.83 -3.67 -16.38
C GLY A 198 -14.83 -4.49 -15.09
N CYS A 199 -14.04 -5.58 -15.01
CA CYS A 199 -13.98 -6.48 -13.85
C CYS A 199 -13.74 -5.72 -12.53
N GLY A 200 -12.91 -4.67 -12.53
CA GLY A 200 -12.76 -3.76 -11.39
C GLY A 200 -14.08 -3.07 -11.01
N GLY A 201 -14.79 -2.47 -11.96
CA GLY A 201 -16.09 -1.84 -11.71
C GLY A 201 -17.11 -2.81 -11.10
N LEU A 202 -17.18 -4.04 -11.60
CA LEU A 202 -18.05 -5.11 -11.09
C LEU A 202 -17.63 -5.55 -9.68
N LEU A 203 -16.33 -5.71 -9.42
CA LEU A 203 -15.79 -6.07 -8.12
C LEU A 203 -16.19 -5.04 -7.05
N TRP A 204 -16.06 -3.76 -7.37
CA TRP A 204 -16.38 -2.69 -6.43
C TRP A 204 -17.90 -2.42 -6.31
N ARG A 205 -18.70 -2.67 -7.35
CA ARG A 205 -20.17 -2.59 -7.31
C ARG A 205 -20.78 -3.70 -6.47
N THR A 206 -20.40 -4.95 -6.74
CA THR A 206 -20.83 -6.09 -5.92
C THR A 206 -20.46 -5.87 -4.46
N ALA A 207 -19.29 -5.27 -4.19
CA ALA A 207 -18.86 -4.91 -2.84
C ALA A 207 -19.64 -3.76 -2.16
N ALA A 208 -20.46 -3.01 -2.90
CA ALA A 208 -21.32 -1.95 -2.39
C ALA A 208 -22.79 -2.39 -2.24
N ASP A 209 -23.28 -3.26 -3.13
CA ASP A 209 -24.66 -3.77 -3.15
C ASP A 209 -24.93 -4.86 -2.08
N GLY A 210 -23.88 -5.43 -1.48
CA GLY A 210 -24.01 -6.32 -0.33
C GLY A 210 -24.40 -5.56 0.94
N GLU A 211 -25.71 -5.39 1.17
CA GLU A 211 -26.27 -4.67 2.32
C GLU A 211 -25.51 -4.93 3.64
N CYS A 212 -25.24 -3.83 4.35
CA CYS A 212 -24.75 -3.78 5.73
C CYS A 212 -25.76 -4.40 6.71
N ALA A 213 -25.86 -5.73 6.71
CA ALA A 213 -26.64 -6.46 7.69
C ALA A 213 -25.96 -6.44 9.07
N HIS A 214 -26.65 -5.78 10.00
CA HIS A 214 -26.56 -5.78 11.47
C HIS A 214 -25.48 -4.96 12.19
N GLN A 215 -25.98 -3.85 12.76
CA GLN A 215 -25.59 -3.32 14.07
C GLN A 215 -25.57 -4.44 15.13
N GLY A 216 -24.43 -4.66 15.77
CA GLY A 216 -24.32 -5.54 16.93
C GLY A 216 -22.90 -6.06 17.13
N GLN A 217 -22.20 -5.48 18.10
CA GLN A 217 -20.89 -5.88 18.65
C GLN A 217 -19.65 -5.27 17.97
N ALA A 218 -19.31 -4.08 18.46
CA ALA A 218 -17.95 -3.56 18.49
C ALA A 218 -17.08 -4.49 19.34
N GLY A 219 -16.36 -5.40 18.67
CA GLY A 219 -15.37 -6.28 19.27
C GLY A 219 -14.34 -6.68 18.22
N SER A 220 -13.12 -6.14 18.34
CA SER A 220 -11.85 -6.65 17.82
C SER A 220 -11.86 -7.27 16.41
N ASN A 221 -11.37 -6.51 15.41
CA ASN A 221 -10.88 -7.01 14.12
C ASN A 221 -11.80 -8.02 13.41
N ALA A 222 -12.98 -7.57 12.98
CA ALA A 222 -13.82 -8.32 12.06
C ALA A 222 -13.09 -8.51 10.71
N ALA A 223 -12.38 -9.63 10.64
CA ALA A 223 -12.11 -10.45 9.47
C ALA A 223 -12.79 -9.98 8.17
N ILE A 224 -12.02 -9.30 7.32
CA ILE A 224 -11.77 -9.70 5.93
C ILE A 224 -12.91 -10.55 5.35
N ALA A 225 -13.92 -9.89 4.79
CA ALA A 225 -14.91 -10.56 3.97
C ALA A 225 -14.51 -10.37 2.51
N ILE A 226 -13.98 -11.43 1.89
CA ILE A 226 -14.21 -11.67 0.46
C ILE A 226 -15.37 -12.66 0.39
N ALA A 227 -16.55 -12.10 0.57
CA ALA A 227 -17.78 -12.53 -0.09
C ALA A 227 -18.09 -11.42 -1.11
N PRO A 228 -18.71 -11.70 -2.26
CA PRO A 228 -19.18 -10.63 -3.15
C PRO A 228 -20.10 -9.76 -2.29
N GLY A 229 -19.73 -8.50 -2.00
CA GLY A 229 -20.60 -7.72 -1.10
C GLY A 229 -20.00 -6.70 -0.17
N LYS A 230 -18.76 -6.84 0.31
CA LYS A 230 -18.29 -5.98 1.41
C LYS A 230 -16.99 -5.28 1.10
N LEU A 231 -17.09 -3.98 0.84
CA LEU A 231 -15.96 -3.07 0.86
C LEU A 231 -15.18 -3.24 2.17
N THR A 232 -13.90 -3.56 2.06
CA THR A 232 -13.04 -3.67 3.24
C THR A 232 -12.83 -2.28 3.82
N THR A 233 -13.01 -2.10 5.13
CA THR A 233 -12.48 -0.92 5.84
C THR A 233 -11.00 -0.79 5.50
N PRO A 234 -10.49 0.39 5.08
CA PRO A 234 -11.06 1.74 5.26
C PRO A 234 -11.97 2.26 4.13
N PHE A 235 -12.26 1.49 3.09
CA PHE A 235 -12.96 2.00 1.91
C PHE A 235 -14.48 2.09 2.13
N LYS A 236 -15.09 3.17 1.64
CA LYS A 236 -16.55 3.37 1.57
C LYS A 236 -17.11 3.35 0.14
N ALA A 237 -16.25 3.59 -0.83
CA ALA A 237 -16.52 3.48 -2.25
C ALA A 237 -15.23 3.09 -2.98
N ARG A 238 -15.33 2.75 -4.27
CA ARG A 238 -14.17 2.54 -5.15
C ARG A 238 -13.29 3.79 -5.16
N PRO A 239 -11.97 3.67 -4.93
CA PRO A 239 -11.03 4.79 -5.04
C PRO A 239 -10.94 5.40 -6.44
N SER A 240 -10.43 6.63 -6.52
CA SER A 240 -10.29 7.34 -7.80
C SER A 240 -9.36 6.62 -8.79
N ALA A 241 -9.48 6.95 -10.08
CA ALA A 241 -8.58 6.42 -11.11
C ALA A 241 -7.12 6.79 -10.83
N GLY A 242 -6.85 8.03 -10.38
CA GLY A 242 -5.51 8.47 -10.00
C GLY A 242 -4.90 7.62 -8.88
N PHE A 243 -5.67 7.30 -7.85
CA PHE A 243 -5.26 6.38 -6.78
C PHE A 243 -4.86 5.02 -7.35
N ARG A 244 -5.72 4.42 -8.18
CA ARG A 244 -5.50 3.05 -8.71
C ARG A 244 -4.29 3.01 -9.63
N MET A 245 -4.18 3.96 -10.56
CA MET A 245 -3.02 4.07 -11.45
C MET A 245 -1.72 4.22 -10.66
N LEU A 246 -1.73 5.00 -9.58
CA LEU A 246 -0.56 5.16 -8.72
C LEU A 246 -0.14 3.84 -8.04
N VAL A 247 -1.09 3.06 -7.54
CA VAL A 247 -0.79 1.74 -6.94
C VAL A 247 -0.30 0.76 -8.00
N GLN A 248 -0.92 0.74 -9.18
CA GLN A 248 -0.53 -0.11 -10.31
C GLN A 248 0.87 0.23 -10.83
N ALA A 249 1.26 1.51 -10.81
CA ALA A 249 2.60 1.96 -11.23
C ALA A 249 3.74 1.45 -10.33
N HIS A 250 3.43 0.95 -9.13
CA HIS A 250 4.40 0.41 -8.16
C HIS A 250 4.20 -1.08 -7.88
N LEU A 251 3.56 -1.78 -8.81
CA LEU A 251 3.17 -3.19 -8.68
C LEU A 251 4.38 -4.11 -8.48
N GLU A 252 5.39 -4.01 -9.35
CA GLU A 252 6.53 -4.93 -9.37
C GLU A 252 7.40 -4.79 -8.10
N GLU A 253 7.58 -3.58 -7.60
CA GLU A 253 8.33 -3.31 -6.38
C GLU A 253 7.59 -3.87 -5.15
N LEU A 254 6.26 -3.79 -5.13
CA LEU A 254 5.47 -4.41 -4.07
C LEU A 254 5.51 -5.94 -4.16
N LEU A 255 5.33 -6.50 -5.36
CA LEU A 255 5.23 -7.95 -5.57
C LEU A 255 6.52 -8.67 -5.17
N SER A 256 7.69 -8.12 -5.51
CA SER A 256 8.98 -8.71 -5.17
C SER A 256 9.17 -8.84 -3.64
N GLY A 257 8.94 -7.75 -2.89
CA GLY A 257 9.02 -7.76 -1.43
C GLY A 257 7.99 -8.68 -0.77
N ILE A 258 6.75 -8.67 -1.28
CA ILE A 258 5.66 -9.51 -0.76
C ILE A 258 5.98 -11.00 -0.97
N SER A 259 6.55 -11.36 -2.11
CA SER A 259 6.86 -12.76 -2.45
C SER A 259 7.88 -13.37 -1.49
N GLY A 260 8.93 -12.61 -1.14
CA GLY A 260 9.95 -13.05 -0.18
C GLY A 260 9.37 -13.30 1.21
N ASP A 261 8.49 -12.42 1.67
CA ASP A 261 7.86 -12.52 2.98
C ASP A 261 6.81 -13.62 3.08
N LEU A 262 6.04 -13.83 2.02
CA LEU A 262 5.02 -14.88 1.96
C LEU A 262 5.61 -16.29 2.08
N LEU A 263 6.82 -16.48 1.53
CA LEU A 263 7.57 -17.73 1.61
C LEU A 263 8.53 -17.78 2.82
N GLY A 264 8.52 -16.75 3.66
CA GLY A 264 9.34 -16.67 4.86
C GLY A 264 8.94 -17.69 5.92
N TRP A 265 9.87 -18.06 6.80
CA TRP A 265 9.65 -19.08 7.83
C TRP A 265 8.76 -18.61 9.01
N ALA A 266 8.62 -17.30 9.21
CA ALA A 266 7.90 -16.75 10.36
C ALA A 266 6.42 -16.46 10.05
N PRO A 267 5.45 -16.91 10.89
CA PRO A 267 4.02 -16.86 10.58
C PRO A 267 3.41 -15.45 10.60
N GLY A 268 3.90 -14.55 11.48
CA GLY A 268 3.40 -13.18 11.58
C GLY A 268 3.62 -12.36 10.30
N PRO A 269 4.86 -12.28 9.79
CA PRO A 269 5.19 -11.62 8.52
C PRO A 269 4.40 -12.18 7.33
N ARG A 270 4.29 -13.52 7.21
CA ARG A 270 3.48 -14.15 6.16
C ARG A 270 2.04 -13.66 6.15
N THR A 271 1.40 -13.62 7.32
CA THR A 271 0.00 -13.18 7.44
C THR A 271 -0.17 -11.73 7.00
N LYS A 272 0.77 -10.87 7.37
CA LYS A 272 0.72 -9.43 7.05
C LYS A 272 1.08 -9.17 5.60
N ALA A 273 2.02 -9.92 5.02
CA ALA A 273 2.28 -9.93 3.59
C ALA A 273 1.09 -10.44 2.77
N ALA A 274 0.36 -11.45 3.24
CA ALA A 274 -0.87 -11.92 2.60
C ALA A 274 -2.00 -10.87 2.69
N LYS A 275 -2.13 -10.16 3.82
CA LYS A 275 -3.03 -9.00 3.97
C LYS A 275 -2.70 -7.90 2.97
N LEU A 276 -1.42 -7.58 2.82
CA LEU A 276 -0.94 -6.57 1.89
C LEU A 276 -1.16 -7.00 0.43
N LEU A 277 -0.82 -8.24 0.06
CA LEU A 277 -1.06 -8.79 -1.28
C LEU A 277 -2.54 -8.69 -1.66
N ARG A 278 -3.42 -9.06 -0.74
CA ARG A 278 -4.87 -8.97 -0.97
C ARG A 278 -5.31 -7.53 -1.27
N LEU A 279 -4.79 -6.55 -0.53
CA LEU A 279 -5.06 -5.13 -0.80
C LEU A 279 -4.49 -4.70 -2.15
N CYS A 280 -3.29 -5.14 -2.52
CA CYS A 280 -2.72 -4.84 -3.83
C CYS A 280 -3.59 -5.40 -4.97
N LEU A 281 -4.01 -6.67 -4.90
CA LEU A 281 -4.84 -7.31 -5.92
C LEU A 281 -6.19 -6.61 -6.13
N LEU A 282 -6.76 -6.01 -5.07
CA LEU A 282 -7.97 -5.20 -5.16
C LEU A 282 -7.81 -3.98 -6.09
N PHE A 283 -6.59 -3.44 -6.23
CA PHE A 283 -6.28 -2.31 -7.10
C PHE A 283 -5.66 -2.71 -8.43
N TRP A 284 -5.06 -3.90 -8.52
CA TRP A 284 -4.45 -4.39 -9.76
C TRP A 284 -5.51 -4.78 -10.80
N GLU A 285 -6.71 -5.16 -10.38
CA GLU A 285 -7.85 -5.41 -11.30
C GLU A 285 -7.42 -6.33 -12.48
N SER A 286 -7.59 -5.91 -13.73
CA SER A 286 -7.21 -6.72 -14.90
C SER A 286 -5.69 -6.86 -15.11
N THR A 287 -4.85 -5.99 -14.53
CA THR A 287 -3.39 -6.07 -14.67
C THR A 287 -2.80 -7.27 -13.92
N ILE A 288 -3.61 -7.96 -13.11
CA ILE A 288 -3.24 -9.24 -12.48
C ILE A 288 -2.83 -10.27 -13.53
N ALA A 289 -3.44 -10.25 -14.72
CA ALA A 289 -3.19 -11.21 -15.79
C ALA A 289 -1.70 -11.30 -16.16
N ASP A 290 -0.99 -10.17 -16.17
CA ASP A 290 0.43 -10.07 -16.51
C ASP A 290 1.35 -10.80 -15.51
N HIS A 291 0.86 -11.07 -14.30
CA HIS A 291 1.65 -11.61 -13.20
C HIS A 291 1.24 -13.02 -12.77
N LEU A 292 0.30 -13.67 -13.48
CA LEU A 292 -0.22 -15.01 -13.12
C LEU A 292 0.89 -16.07 -12.98
N GLN A 293 1.86 -16.04 -13.90
CA GLN A 293 3.00 -16.96 -13.92
C GLN A 293 3.83 -16.90 -12.63
N ARG A 294 3.88 -15.75 -11.96
CA ARG A 294 4.55 -15.57 -10.67
C ARG A 294 3.59 -15.80 -9.50
N LEU A 295 2.37 -15.29 -9.59
CA LEU A 295 1.40 -15.30 -8.50
C LEU A 295 0.85 -16.69 -8.18
N LEU A 296 0.48 -17.49 -9.18
CA LEU A 296 -0.15 -18.78 -8.94
C LEU A 296 0.79 -19.79 -8.25
N PRO A 297 2.05 -19.99 -8.71
CA PRO A 297 3.00 -20.84 -8.00
C PRO A 297 3.31 -20.34 -6.59
N LEU A 298 3.45 -19.02 -6.43
CA LEU A 298 3.68 -18.38 -5.13
C LEU A 298 2.55 -18.66 -4.15
N LEU A 299 1.30 -18.49 -4.59
CA LEU A 299 0.11 -18.71 -3.77
C LEU A 299 -0.06 -20.18 -3.39
N VAL A 300 0.14 -21.12 -4.32
CA VAL A 300 0.10 -22.56 -4.02
C VAL A 300 1.12 -22.90 -2.93
N LYS A 301 2.37 -22.46 -3.09
CA LYS A 301 3.43 -22.72 -2.12
C LYS A 301 3.15 -22.07 -0.76
N ALA A 302 2.67 -20.83 -0.73
CA ALA A 302 2.33 -20.14 0.51
C ALA A 302 1.10 -20.76 1.22
N TYR A 303 0.23 -21.48 0.50
CA TYR A 303 -0.98 -22.09 1.06
C TYR A 303 -0.69 -23.38 1.85
N GLU A 304 0.44 -24.05 1.57
CA GLU A 304 0.89 -25.24 2.30
C GLU A 304 1.18 -24.94 3.78
N ASP A 305 1.47 -23.68 4.08
CA ASP A 305 1.84 -23.20 5.39
C ASP A 305 0.65 -22.70 6.23
N GLU A 306 0.67 -22.97 7.54
CA GLU A 306 -0.39 -22.53 8.46
C GLU A 306 -0.33 -21.01 8.76
N GLY A 307 -1.52 -20.39 8.91
CA GLY A 307 -1.72 -19.05 9.46
C GLY A 307 -2.22 -17.98 8.47
N ALA A 308 -1.84 -18.05 7.19
CA ALA A 308 -2.20 -17.02 6.19
C ALA A 308 -3.36 -17.43 5.26
N GLN A 309 -3.91 -18.63 5.40
CA GLN A 309 -4.84 -19.26 4.46
C GLN A 309 -6.10 -18.43 4.16
N GLN A 310 -6.68 -17.74 5.16
CA GLN A 310 -7.85 -16.88 4.93
C GLN A 310 -7.52 -15.74 3.94
N HIS A 311 -6.35 -15.13 4.08
CA HIS A 311 -5.90 -14.06 3.19
C HIS A 311 -5.51 -14.59 1.82
N LEU A 312 -4.82 -15.73 1.77
CA LEU A 312 -4.41 -16.37 0.52
C LEU A 312 -5.62 -16.84 -0.30
N ARG A 313 -6.64 -17.43 0.33
CA ARG A 313 -7.90 -17.78 -0.32
C ARG A 313 -8.57 -16.56 -0.94
N ALA A 314 -8.58 -15.45 -0.21
CA ALA A 314 -9.09 -14.18 -0.68
C ALA A 314 -8.29 -13.65 -1.90
N CYS A 315 -6.95 -13.75 -1.89
CA CYS A 315 -6.13 -13.43 -3.07
C CYS A 315 -6.52 -14.28 -4.29
N CYS A 316 -6.67 -15.59 -4.12
CA CYS A 316 -7.07 -16.49 -5.20
C CYS A 316 -8.46 -16.15 -5.74
N PHE A 317 -9.42 -15.84 -4.87
CA PHE A 317 -10.74 -15.39 -5.30
C PHE A 317 -10.66 -14.12 -6.16
N LEU A 318 -9.88 -13.12 -5.74
CA LEU A 318 -9.70 -11.87 -6.51
C LEU A 318 -9.09 -12.13 -7.88
N ILE A 319 -8.11 -13.03 -7.98
CA ILE A 319 -7.54 -13.43 -9.27
C ILE A 319 -8.63 -14.05 -10.14
N GLY A 320 -9.39 -15.01 -9.61
CA GLY A 320 -10.47 -15.68 -10.36
C GLY A 320 -11.60 -14.75 -10.78
N PHE A 321 -11.86 -13.70 -10.00
CA PHE A 321 -12.87 -12.68 -10.31
C PHE A 321 -12.40 -11.68 -11.37
N CYS A 322 -11.15 -11.21 -11.27
CA CYS A 322 -10.62 -10.15 -12.13
C CYS A 322 -10.06 -10.66 -13.46
N VAL A 323 -9.65 -11.92 -13.52
CA VAL A 323 -9.00 -12.54 -14.68
C VAL A 323 -9.93 -13.58 -15.31
N PRO A 324 -10.09 -13.58 -16.65
CA PRO A 324 -10.86 -14.60 -17.34
C PRO A 324 -10.42 -16.01 -17.00
N LYS A 325 -11.38 -16.93 -16.93
CA LYS A 325 -11.14 -18.34 -16.58
C LYS A 325 -10.11 -19.02 -17.48
N GLU A 326 -10.12 -18.69 -18.76
CA GLU A 326 -9.24 -19.29 -19.77
C GLU A 326 -7.76 -18.98 -19.46
N ASP A 327 -7.47 -17.74 -19.07
CA ASP A 327 -6.10 -17.28 -18.84
C ASP A 327 -5.49 -17.90 -17.59
N TRP A 328 -6.19 -17.83 -16.45
CA TRP A 328 -5.65 -18.40 -15.22
C TRP A 328 -5.68 -19.92 -15.22
N ALA A 329 -6.66 -20.56 -15.88
CA ALA A 329 -6.73 -22.02 -15.93
C ALA A 329 -5.56 -22.60 -16.74
N PHE A 330 -5.17 -21.96 -17.84
CA PHE A 330 -4.02 -22.36 -18.63
C PHE A 330 -2.71 -22.30 -17.83
N VAL A 331 -2.47 -21.18 -17.14
CA VAL A 331 -1.26 -21.03 -16.30
C VAL A 331 -1.27 -22.02 -15.13
N PHE A 332 -2.44 -22.20 -14.50
CA PHE A 332 -2.57 -23.14 -13.38
C PHE A 332 -2.35 -24.59 -13.81
N SER A 333 -2.86 -25.01 -14.98
CA SER A 333 -2.65 -26.37 -15.49
C SER A 333 -1.17 -26.65 -15.79
N GLN A 334 -0.45 -25.69 -16.39
CA GLN A 334 1.00 -25.82 -16.61
C GLN A 334 1.74 -26.06 -15.30
N HIS A 335 1.43 -25.29 -14.26
CA HIS A 335 2.06 -25.45 -12.96
C HIS A 335 1.74 -26.82 -12.31
N VAL A 336 0.50 -27.30 -12.41
CA VAL A 336 0.08 -28.60 -11.86
C VAL A 336 0.79 -29.76 -12.58
N GLU A 337 0.93 -29.68 -13.90
CA GLU A 337 1.65 -30.68 -14.71
C GLU A 337 3.14 -30.73 -14.36
N GLU A 338 3.81 -29.60 -14.28
CA GLU A 338 5.21 -29.50 -13.88
C GLU A 338 5.44 -30.06 -12.48
N THR A 339 4.48 -29.84 -11.58
CA THR A 339 4.56 -30.26 -10.20
C THR A 339 3.95 -31.66 -9.98
N SER A 340 3.98 -32.56 -10.98
CA SER A 340 3.35 -33.91 -11.08
C SER A 340 3.20 -34.80 -9.80
N ALA A 341 3.84 -34.50 -8.67
CA ALA A 341 3.58 -35.10 -7.35
C ALA A 341 2.63 -34.27 -6.43
N SER A 342 2.57 -32.94 -6.59
CA SER A 342 1.79 -31.94 -5.85
C SER A 342 0.41 -31.63 -6.45
N GLY A 343 0.08 -32.11 -7.66
CA GLY A 343 -1.27 -31.95 -8.23
C GLY A 343 -2.42 -32.53 -7.37
N LYS A 344 -2.08 -33.33 -6.35
CA LYS A 344 -2.98 -33.88 -5.31
C LYS A 344 -2.86 -33.15 -3.95
N SER A 345 -2.04 -32.12 -3.85
CA SER A 345 -1.86 -31.33 -2.63
C SER A 345 -3.16 -30.63 -2.26
N SER A 346 -3.52 -30.65 -0.98
CA SER A 346 -4.69 -29.93 -0.47
C SER A 346 -4.60 -28.43 -0.77
N ALA A 347 -3.38 -27.88 -0.88
CA ALA A 347 -3.12 -26.50 -1.28
C ALA A 347 -3.59 -26.23 -2.72
N CYS A 348 -3.20 -27.06 -3.69
CA CYS A 348 -3.62 -26.90 -5.09
C CYS A 348 -5.15 -26.96 -5.24
N GLN A 349 -5.81 -27.88 -4.52
CA GLN A 349 -7.26 -27.99 -4.54
C GLN A 349 -7.94 -26.76 -3.93
N ALA A 350 -7.41 -26.24 -2.81
CA ALA A 350 -7.95 -25.05 -2.17
C ALA A 350 -7.80 -23.80 -3.05
N VAL A 351 -6.63 -23.63 -3.69
CA VAL A 351 -6.37 -22.53 -4.63
C VAL A 351 -7.31 -22.63 -5.84
N LEU A 352 -7.43 -23.80 -6.46
CA LEU A 352 -8.31 -24.02 -7.61
C LEU A 352 -9.77 -23.71 -7.27
N LYS A 353 -10.25 -24.20 -6.11
CA LYS A 353 -11.61 -23.94 -5.65
C LYS A 353 -11.87 -22.43 -5.47
N ALA A 354 -10.92 -21.71 -4.88
CA ALA A 354 -11.05 -20.28 -4.67
C ALA A 354 -11.05 -19.47 -5.98
N LEU A 355 -10.23 -19.87 -6.96
CA LEU A 355 -10.22 -19.28 -8.30
C LEU A 355 -11.56 -19.51 -9.01
N GLN A 356 -12.10 -20.72 -8.95
CA GLN A 356 -13.41 -21.06 -9.53
C GLN A 356 -14.54 -20.25 -8.88
N GLU A 357 -14.58 -20.17 -7.55
CA GLU A 357 -15.54 -19.34 -6.82
C GLU A 357 -15.48 -17.86 -7.26
N GLY A 358 -14.27 -17.34 -7.53
CA GLY A 358 -14.08 -15.99 -8.06
C GLY A 358 -14.67 -15.82 -9.46
N SER A 359 -14.39 -16.75 -10.38
CA SER A 359 -14.89 -16.71 -11.75
C SER A 359 -16.41 -16.87 -11.84
N ASP A 360 -16.98 -17.76 -11.04
CA ASP A 360 -18.43 -17.95 -10.96
C ASP A 360 -19.12 -16.69 -10.43
N SER A 361 -18.51 -16.02 -9.44
CA SER A 361 -19.00 -14.76 -8.90
C SER A 361 -18.89 -13.59 -9.90
N ALA A 362 -17.86 -13.57 -10.75
CA ALA A 362 -17.72 -12.57 -11.81
C ALA A 362 -18.82 -12.75 -12.86
N ALA A 363 -19.06 -13.99 -13.32
CA ALA A 363 -20.14 -14.30 -14.26
C ALA A 363 -21.52 -13.90 -13.73
N ALA A 364 -21.81 -14.20 -12.45
CA ALA A 364 -23.06 -13.78 -11.81
C ALA A 364 -23.19 -12.25 -11.70
N ALA A 365 -22.09 -11.55 -11.44
CA ALA A 365 -22.08 -10.09 -11.39
C ALA A 365 -22.34 -9.44 -12.76
N GLU A 366 -21.77 -10.02 -13.82
CA GLU A 366 -22.01 -9.60 -15.20
C GLU A 366 -23.48 -9.81 -15.60
N GLU A 367 -24.06 -10.97 -15.28
CA GLU A 367 -25.46 -11.26 -15.54
C GLU A 367 -26.40 -10.28 -14.82
N ASN A 368 -26.14 -9.99 -13.54
CA ASN A 368 -26.91 -9.01 -12.78
C ASN A 368 -26.76 -7.58 -13.33
N ALA A 369 -25.58 -7.20 -13.83
CA ALA A 369 -25.34 -5.88 -14.41
C ALA A 369 -26.06 -5.67 -15.76
N LEU A 370 -26.42 -6.76 -16.45
CA LEU A 370 -27.15 -6.75 -17.72
C LEU A 370 -28.68 -6.68 -17.53
N GLN A 371 -29.20 -6.93 -16.32
CA GLN A 371 -30.63 -6.80 -16.05
C GLN A 371 -31.01 -5.32 -15.92
N PRO A 372 -31.97 -4.80 -16.71
CA PRO A 372 -32.41 -3.41 -16.60
C PRO A 372 -33.01 -3.17 -15.22
N ALA A 373 -32.60 -2.09 -14.55
CA ALA A 373 -33.20 -1.64 -13.30
C ALA A 373 -34.71 -1.46 -13.52
N VAL A 374 -35.51 -2.41 -13.05
CA VAL A 374 -36.97 -2.32 -13.05
C VAL A 374 -37.32 -1.28 -11.99
N ASN A 375 -37.39 -0.02 -12.38
CA ASN A 375 -37.94 1.05 -11.56
C ASN A 375 -39.41 0.74 -11.28
N TYR A 376 -39.74 0.45 -10.02
CA TYR A 376 -41.11 0.44 -9.50
C TYR A 376 -41.41 1.75 -8.78
#